data_AF-A0A0L7QTL8-F1
#
_entry.id   AF-A0A0L7QTL8-F1
#
_cell.length_a   1.000
_cell.length_b   1.000
_cell.length_c   1.000
_cell.angle_alpha   90.00
_cell.angle_beta   90.00
_cell.angle_gamma   90.00
#
_symmetry.space_group_name_H-M   'P 1'
#
loop_
_entity.id
_entity.type
_entity.pdbx_description
1 polymer ?
#
loop_
_entity_poly.entity_id
_entity_poly.type
_entity_poly.pdbx_seq_one_letter_code
_entity_poly.pdbx_strand_id
1 'polypeptide(L)'
;MISRFLYRYVFKRTSSFVLGIVIASVFFERAYDHACENIFEWINEGRLWMHIKHRYTDPQKTKLTYQRKIVEEKTENLEEKPNNGGDVKKG
;
A
#
# COMPACT_ATOMS: atom_id res chain seq x y z
N MET A 1 -11.12 -42.37 -2.01
CA MET A 1 -11.90 -42.31 -0.73
C MET A 1 -12.71 -41.01 -0.60
N ILE A 2 -12.16 -39.84 -0.89
CA ILE A 2 -12.83 -38.52 -0.72
C ILE A 2 -14.11 -38.33 -1.54
N SER A 3 -14.13 -38.75 -2.80
CA SER A 3 -15.32 -38.63 -3.68
C SER A 3 -16.56 -39.31 -3.11
N ARG A 4 -16.39 -40.49 -2.50
CA ARG A 4 -17.46 -41.29 -1.90
C ARG A 4 -17.99 -40.69 -0.58
N PHE A 5 -17.12 -39.95 0.14
CA PHE A 5 -17.49 -39.17 1.32
C PHE A 5 -18.32 -37.94 0.92
N LEU A 6 -17.80 -37.13 -0.01
CA LEU A 6 -18.51 -35.95 -0.53
C LEU A 6 -19.89 -36.30 -1.10
N TYR A 7 -19.97 -37.40 -1.86
CA TYR A 7 -21.25 -37.86 -2.39
C TYR A 7 -22.25 -38.18 -1.26
N ARG A 8 -21.83 -38.90 -0.23
CA ARG A 8 -22.72 -39.27 0.89
C ARG A 8 -23.20 -38.08 1.71
N TYR A 9 -22.34 -37.09 1.95
CA TYR A 9 -22.62 -35.98 2.87
C TYR A 9 -23.19 -34.75 2.19
N VAL A 10 -22.73 -34.42 0.97
CA VAL A 10 -23.10 -33.17 0.29
C VAL A 10 -24.01 -33.43 -0.90
N PHE A 11 -23.69 -34.40 -1.76
CA PHE A 11 -24.39 -34.57 -3.05
C PHE A 11 -25.56 -35.59 -3.04
N LYS A 12 -25.75 -36.38 -1.97
CA LYS A 12 -26.78 -37.45 -1.93
C LYS A 12 -28.21 -36.92 -1.73
N ARG A 13 -28.38 -35.79 -1.03
CA ARG A 13 -29.70 -35.18 -0.79
C ARG A 13 -29.72 -33.77 -1.36
N THR A 14 -30.74 -33.46 -2.17
CA THR A 14 -30.90 -32.16 -2.83
C THR A 14 -30.91 -31.00 -1.83
N SER A 15 -31.51 -31.17 -0.66
CA SER A 15 -31.52 -30.13 0.39
C SER A 15 -30.13 -29.82 0.94
N SER A 16 -29.33 -30.85 1.27
CA SER A 16 -27.94 -30.68 1.72
C SER A 16 -27.03 -30.14 0.62
N PHE A 17 -27.31 -30.51 -0.63
CA PHE A 17 -26.59 -30.01 -1.80
C PHE A 17 -26.82 -28.52 -2.02
N VAL A 18 -28.08 -28.07 -2.02
CA VAL A 18 -28.42 -26.64 -2.16
C VAL A 18 -27.84 -25.83 -1.01
N LEU A 19 -27.94 -26.32 0.23
CA LEU A 19 -27.32 -25.67 1.39
C LEU A 19 -25.80 -25.54 1.21
N GLY A 20 -25.14 -26.59 0.72
CA GLY A 20 -23.71 -26.57 0.44
C GLY A 20 -23.33 -25.54 -0.63
N ILE A 21 -24.13 -25.42 -1.71
CA ILE A 21 -23.90 -24.42 -2.75
C ILE A 21 -24.04 -22.99 -2.20
N VAL A 22 -25.08 -22.71 -1.42
CA VAL A 22 -25.30 -21.36 -0.86
C VAL A 22 -24.16 -20.95 0.07
N ILE A 23 -23.71 -21.88 0.92
CA ILE A 23 -22.55 -21.61 1.79
C ILE A 23 -21.31 -21.39 0.93
N ALA A 24 -21.04 -22.29 -0.01
CA ALA A 24 -19.89 -22.19 -0.89
C ALA A 24 -19.90 -20.88 -1.69
N SER A 25 -21.04 -20.42 -2.18
CA SER A 25 -21.14 -19.18 -2.97
C SER A 25 -20.78 -17.96 -2.15
N VAL A 26 -21.22 -17.86 -0.89
CA VAL A 26 -20.89 -16.72 -0.02
C VAL A 26 -19.39 -16.65 0.28
N PHE A 27 -18.77 -17.79 0.57
CA PHE A 27 -17.33 -17.84 0.79
C PHE A 27 -16.54 -17.62 -0.51
N PHE A 28 -17.04 -18.17 -1.62
CA PHE A 28 -16.43 -18.01 -2.93
C PHE A 28 -16.47 -16.55 -3.39
N GLU A 29 -17.58 -15.83 -3.20
CA GLU A 29 -17.71 -14.40 -3.52
C GLU A 29 -16.55 -13.60 -2.91
N ARG A 30 -16.35 -13.71 -1.58
CA ARG A 30 -15.28 -12.98 -0.90
C ARG A 30 -13.89 -13.38 -1.35
N ALA A 31 -13.64 -14.67 -1.50
CA ALA A 31 -12.34 -15.16 -1.95
C ALA A 31 -12.05 -14.72 -3.39
N TYR A 32 -13.06 -14.76 -4.25
CA TYR A 32 -12.97 -14.41 -5.66
C TYR A 32 -12.75 -12.91 -5.84
N ASP A 33 -13.49 -12.05 -5.13
CA ASP A 33 -13.29 -10.61 -5.14
C ASP A 33 -11.85 -10.24 -4.81
N HIS A 34 -11.30 -10.77 -3.72
CA HIS A 34 -9.91 -10.53 -3.33
C HIS A 34 -8.90 -11.11 -4.33
N ALA A 35 -9.15 -12.29 -4.86
CA ALA A 35 -8.26 -12.90 -5.86
C ALA A 35 -8.23 -12.07 -7.15
N CYS A 36 -9.39 -11.63 -7.63
CA CYS A 36 -9.51 -10.82 -8.83
C CYS A 36 -8.88 -9.44 -8.66
N GLU A 37 -9.11 -8.77 -7.53
CA GLU A 37 -8.47 -7.49 -7.21
C GLU A 37 -6.94 -7.63 -7.25
N ASN A 38 -6.39 -8.63 -6.55
CA ASN A 38 -4.94 -8.87 -6.49
C ASN A 38 -4.34 -9.18 -7.88
N ILE A 39 -5.00 -10.03 -8.67
CA ILE A 39 -4.54 -10.34 -10.03
C ILE A 39 -4.59 -9.09 -10.90
N PHE A 40 -5.65 -8.30 -10.78
CA PHE A 40 -5.84 -7.08 -11.57
C PHE A 40 -4.81 -6.00 -11.20
N GLU A 41 -4.56 -5.81 -9.91
CA GLU A 41 -3.54 -4.89 -9.39
C GLU A 41 -2.15 -5.30 -9.88
N TRP A 42 -1.80 -6.59 -9.79
CA TRP A 42 -0.52 -7.12 -10.25
C TRP A 42 -0.31 -6.90 -11.75
N ILE A 43 -1.34 -7.14 -12.57
CA ILE A 43 -1.26 -6.91 -14.01
C ILE A 43 -1.13 -5.42 -14.34
N ASN A 44 -1.71 -4.54 -13.52
CA ASN A 44 -1.78 -3.10 -13.77
C ASN A 44 -0.92 -2.29 -12.79
N GLU A 45 0.18 -2.87 -12.32
CA GLU A 45 1.14 -2.21 -11.45
C GLU A 45 1.61 -0.88 -12.07
N GLY A 46 1.64 0.17 -11.25
CA GLY A 46 2.03 1.51 -11.67
C GLY A 46 1.01 2.30 -12.53
N ARG A 47 -0.05 1.68 -13.03
CA ARG A 47 -1.12 2.37 -13.81
C ARG A 47 -2.35 2.71 -12.97
N LEU A 48 -2.60 1.97 -11.89
CA LEU A 48 -3.71 2.24 -10.98
C LEU A 48 -3.50 3.51 -10.16
N TRP A 49 -4.59 4.26 -9.95
CA TRP A 49 -4.60 5.45 -9.11
C TRP A 49 -4.06 5.16 -7.70
N MET A 50 -4.39 4.00 -7.12
CA MET A 50 -3.91 3.62 -5.77
C MET A 50 -2.38 3.62 -5.66
N HIS A 51 -1.67 3.25 -6.75
CA HIS A 51 -0.21 3.31 -6.80
C HIS A 51 0.33 4.74 -6.93
N ILE A 52 -0.43 5.66 -7.52
CA ILE A 52 0.01 7.04 -7.82
C ILE A 52 -0.47 8.03 -6.75
N LYS A 53 -1.55 7.71 -6.02
CA LYS A 53 -2.23 8.58 -5.05
C LYS A 53 -1.30 9.16 -4.00
N HIS A 54 -0.29 8.40 -3.56
CA HIS A 54 0.71 8.87 -2.60
C HIS A 54 1.48 10.12 -3.06
N ARG A 55 1.54 10.39 -4.37
CA ARG A 55 2.16 11.61 -4.91
C ARG A 55 1.30 12.86 -4.76
N TYR A 56 -0.01 12.69 -4.56
CA TYR A 56 -0.99 13.78 -4.59
C TYR A 56 -1.71 13.99 -3.27
N THR A 57 -1.76 12.99 -2.40
CA THR A 57 -2.57 13.05 -1.16
C THR A 57 -1.73 13.14 0.11
N ASP A 58 -0.43 12.79 0.13
CA ASP A 58 0.35 12.75 1.37
C ASP A 58 0.82 14.16 1.83
N PRO A 59 0.20 14.76 2.86
CA PRO A 59 0.59 16.09 3.33
C PRO A 59 1.91 16.02 4.12
N GLN A 60 2.25 14.83 4.65
CA GLN A 60 3.42 14.61 5.49
C GLN A 60 4.72 14.56 4.69
N LYS A 61 4.74 13.86 3.54
CA LYS A 61 5.88 13.90 2.60
C LYS A 61 6.18 15.33 2.18
N THR A 62 5.13 16.07 1.84
CA THR A 62 5.23 17.49 1.48
C THR A 62 5.89 18.29 2.61
N LYS A 63 5.39 18.20 3.86
CA LYS A 63 5.97 18.92 5.01
C LYS A 63 7.44 18.58 5.27
N LEU A 64 7.81 17.30 5.19
CA LEU A 64 9.20 16.85 5.37
C LEU A 64 10.12 17.38 4.27
N THR A 65 9.66 17.40 3.01
CA THR A 65 10.42 17.96 1.89
C THR A 65 10.60 19.47 2.02
N TYR A 66 9.57 20.22 2.45
CA TYR A 66 9.69 21.65 2.72
C TYR A 66 10.68 21.93 3.85
N GLN A 67 10.59 21.20 4.97
CA GLN A 67 11.51 21.38 6.09
C GLN A 67 12.97 21.08 5.69
N ARG A 68 13.22 20.04 4.90
CA ARG A 68 14.57 19.73 4.39
C ARG A 68 15.13 20.87 3.54
N LYS A 69 14.34 21.42 2.61
CA LYS A 69 14.79 22.55 1.77
C LYS A 69 15.16 23.78 2.59
N ILE A 70 14.39 24.11 3.63
CA ILE A 70 14.68 25.25 4.51
C ILE A 70 16.00 25.03 5.27
N VAL A 71 16.27 23.80 5.72
CA VAL A 71 17.52 23.45 6.39
C VAL A 71 18.70 23.53 5.41
N GLU A 72 18.57 22.98 4.20
CA GLU A 72 19.59 23.03 3.14
C GLU A 72 19.91 24.47 2.73
N GLU A 73 18.89 25.29 2.48
CA GLU A 73 19.04 26.73 2.19
C GLU A 73 19.72 27.46 3.34
N LYS A 74 19.35 27.16 4.60
CA LYS A 74 19.99 27.76 5.77
C LYS A 74 21.46 27.35 5.90
N THR A 75 21.80 26.09 5.60
CA THR A 75 23.18 25.61 5.62
C THR A 75 24.04 26.22 4.50
N GLU A 76 23.49 26.39 3.30
CA GLU A 76 24.21 27.01 2.17
C GLU A 76 24.47 28.51 2.44
N ASN A 77 23.47 29.23 2.96
CA ASN A 77 23.62 30.63 3.39
C ASN A 77 24.59 30.81 4.58
N LEU A 78 24.79 29.77 5.40
CA LEU A 78 25.76 29.77 6.49
C LEU A 78 27.19 29.56 5.98
N GLU A 79 27.37 28.78 4.92
CA GLU A 79 28.67 28.55 4.29
C GLU A 79 29.10 29.70 3.37
N GLU A 80 28.16 30.41 2.74
CA GLU A 80 28.47 31.60 1.91
C GLU A 80 28.87 32.85 2.71
N LYS A 81 28.58 32.90 4.02
CA LYS A 81 28.93 34.07 4.83
C LYS A 81 30.44 34.06 5.10
N PRO A 82 31.25 35.00 4.57
CA PRO A 82 32.67 35.00 4.81
C PRO A 82 32.94 35.14 6.31
N ASN A 83 33.82 34.28 6.83
CA ASN A 83 34.34 34.34 8.19
C ASN A 83 35.11 35.65 8.40
N ASN A 84 34.37 36.74 8.66
CA ASN A 84 34.90 38.02 9.08
C ASN A 84 34.65 38.16 10.58
N GLY A 85 35.65 37.79 11.38
CA GLY A 85 35.67 38.10 12.80
C GLY A 85 36.63 37.22 13.58
N GLY A 86 37.91 37.61 13.63
CA GLY A 86 38.86 36.88 14.47
C GLY A 86 40.28 37.38 14.62
N ASP A 87 40.69 38.55 14.08
CA ASP A 87 42.01 39.11 14.41
C ASP A 87 41.99 39.71 15.83
N VAL A 88 42.08 38.84 16.84
CA VAL A 88 42.44 39.23 18.20
C VAL A 88 43.93 39.57 18.20
N LYS A 89 44.25 40.87 18.07
CA LYS A 89 45.59 41.42 18.28
C LYS A 89 46.16 40.90 19.61
N LYS A 90 47.25 40.15 19.53
CA LYS A 90 48.16 39.84 20.65
C LYS A 90 49.51 40.52 20.40
N GLY A 91 50.00 41.21 21.43
CA GLY A 91 51.40 41.64 21.58
C GLY A 91 51.69 43.03 21.06
#